data_AF-A0A151J1V2-F1
#
_entry.id   AF-A0A151J1V2-F1
#
_cell.length_a   1.000
_cell.length_b   1.000
_cell.length_c   1.000
_cell.angle_alpha   90.00
_cell.angle_beta   90.00
_cell.angle_gamma   90.00
#
_symmetry.space_group_name_H-M   'P 1'
#
loop_
_entity.id
_entity.type
_entity.pdbx_description
1 polymer ?
#
loop_
_entity_poly.entity_id
_entity_poly.type
_entity_poly.pdbx_seq_one_letter_code
_entity_poly.pdbx_strand_id
1 'polypeptide(L)'
;FEKGRNFKRGNGSGKKCWECGKEGHFRSECPGIESIELSDTNYEIAWNALRERYNNHKQLIHNHVKALYNIQPIAKESSAKLLSIVDEVTKHLFALKILNEHTEHWDFLVIYHIHTKLDRNTSIEWESIN
;
A
#
# COMPACT_ATOMS: atom_id res chain seq x y z
N PHE A 1 -3.56 -34.23 -22.73
CA PHE A 1 -3.22 -33.19 -23.72
C PHE A 1 -2.10 -32.34 -23.17
N GLU A 2 -0.87 -32.77 -23.46
CA GLU A 2 0.35 -32.00 -23.22
C GLU A 2 0.35 -30.77 -24.12
N LYS A 3 0.60 -29.60 -23.54
CA LYS A 3 1.17 -28.47 -24.29
C LYS A 3 2.37 -27.95 -23.53
N GLY A 4 3.50 -28.60 -23.79
CA GLY A 4 4.82 -28.06 -23.51
C GLY A 4 4.96 -26.71 -24.20
N ARG A 5 5.12 -25.66 -23.40
CA ARG A 5 5.60 -24.37 -23.89
C ARG A 5 7.12 -24.49 -24.04
N ASN A 6 7.54 -24.84 -25.24
CA ASN A 6 8.93 -24.70 -25.70
C ASN A 6 9.29 -23.20 -25.67
N PHE A 7 9.79 -22.72 -24.53
CA PHE A 7 10.43 -21.42 -24.46
C PHE A 7 11.86 -21.61 -24.94
N LYS A 8 12.17 -21.10 -26.14
CA LYS A 8 13.53 -21.09 -26.68
C LYS A 8 14.44 -20.46 -25.61
N ARG A 9 15.43 -21.21 -25.15
CA ARG A 9 16.50 -20.74 -24.26
C ARG A 9 17.27 -19.64 -24.97
N GLY A 10 16.82 -18.40 -24.78
CA GLY A 10 17.61 -17.22 -25.09
C GLY A 10 18.72 -17.10 -24.06
N ASN A 11 19.95 -17.00 -24.55
CA ASN A 11 21.16 -16.73 -23.76
C ASN A 11 21.00 -15.36 -23.07
N GLY A 12 20.45 -15.35 -21.85
CA GLY A 12 20.20 -14.14 -21.08
C GLY A 12 21.45 -13.71 -20.33
N SER A 13 22.32 -12.97 -21.00
CA SER A 13 23.47 -12.30 -20.42
C SER A 13 23.10 -11.42 -19.20
N GLY A 14 23.55 -11.82 -18.01
CA GLY A 14 23.95 -10.92 -16.92
C GLY A 14 22.89 -10.09 -16.18
N LYS A 15 21.59 -10.39 -16.33
CA LYS A 15 20.57 -9.68 -15.53
C LYS A 15 20.29 -10.42 -14.23
N LYS A 16 20.81 -9.87 -13.13
CA LYS A 16 20.53 -10.29 -11.76
C LYS A 16 19.03 -10.18 -11.45
N CYS A 17 18.49 -11.16 -10.74
CA CYS A 17 17.11 -11.12 -10.25
C CYS A 17 16.92 -9.97 -9.27
N TRP A 18 15.87 -9.17 -9.46
CA TRP A 18 15.55 -8.01 -8.64
C TRP A 18 15.05 -8.37 -7.23
N GLU A 19 14.80 -9.64 -6.95
CA GLU A 19 14.27 -10.13 -5.66
C GLU A 19 15.38 -10.72 -4.76
N CYS A 20 16.42 -11.35 -5.32
CA CYS A 20 17.51 -11.97 -4.55
C CYS A 20 18.93 -11.66 -5.05
N GLY A 21 19.08 -10.89 -6.13
CA GLY A 21 20.38 -10.51 -6.70
C GLY A 21 21.14 -11.63 -7.44
N LYS A 22 20.65 -12.87 -7.42
CA LYS A 22 21.26 -14.00 -8.15
C LYS A 22 20.80 -14.03 -9.61
N GLU A 23 21.67 -14.47 -10.52
CA GLU A 23 21.35 -14.67 -11.94
C GLU A 23 20.69 -16.05 -12.16
N GLY A 24 20.17 -16.29 -13.37
CA GLY A 24 19.70 -17.62 -13.77
C GLY A 24 18.22 -17.95 -13.51
N HIS A 25 17.42 -17.00 -13.03
CA HIS A 25 15.97 -17.17 -12.84
C HIS A 25 15.20 -15.85 -13.05
N PHE A 26 13.91 -15.95 -13.33
CA PHE A 26 13.01 -14.80 -13.37
C PHE A 26 12.46 -14.49 -11.97
N ARG A 27 12.02 -13.24 -11.75
CA ARG A 27 11.43 -12.81 -10.46
C ARG A 27 10.32 -13.74 -9.97
N SER A 28 9.47 -14.22 -10.88
CA SER A 28 8.36 -15.13 -10.60
C SER A 28 8.78 -16.51 -10.10
N GLU A 29 10.05 -16.87 -10.28
CA GLU A 29 10.64 -18.16 -9.90
C GLU A 29 11.69 -17.97 -8.79
N CYS A 30 11.72 -16.80 -8.15
CA CYS A 30 12.69 -16.51 -7.11
C CYS A 30 12.32 -17.22 -5.80
N PRO A 31 13.23 -18.04 -5.22
CA PRO A 31 13.01 -18.67 -3.91
C PRO A 31 12.96 -17.69 -2.74
N GLY A 32 13.13 -16.38 -2.98
CA GLY A 32 12.98 -15.32 -1.99
C GLY A 32 14.25 -15.07 -1.16
N ILE A 33 14.18 -14.02 -0.33
CA ILE A 33 15.27 -13.55 0.55
C ILE A 33 15.64 -14.62 1.60
N GLU A 34 14.74 -15.54 1.91
CA GLU A 34 14.96 -16.68 2.82
C GLU A 34 16.07 -17.64 2.35
N SER A 35 16.41 -17.62 1.06
CA SER A 35 17.43 -18.48 0.43
C SER A 35 18.79 -17.80 0.23
N ILE A 36 18.97 -16.59 0.78
CA ILE A 36 20.22 -15.85 0.72
C ILE A 36 21.12 -16.30 1.87
N GLU A 37 22.31 -16.81 1.56
CA GLU A 37 23.30 -17.19 2.57
C GLU A 37 23.79 -15.94 3.32
N LEU A 38 23.92 -16.03 4.64
CA LEU A 38 24.40 -14.94 5.47
C LEU A 38 25.89 -14.70 5.23
N SER A 39 26.19 -13.66 4.46
CA SER A 39 27.53 -13.09 4.29
C SER A 39 27.44 -11.57 4.29
N ASP A 40 28.54 -10.87 4.57
CA ASP A 40 28.56 -9.40 4.58
C ASP A 40 28.12 -8.80 3.24
N THR A 41 28.53 -9.42 2.13
CA THR A 41 28.12 -9.03 0.77
C THR A 41 26.64 -9.30 0.49
N ASN A 42 26.10 -10.37 1.08
CA ASN A 42 24.70 -10.78 0.87
C ASN A 42 23.74 -10.04 1.82
N TYR A 43 24.21 -9.54 2.96
CA TYR A 43 23.40 -8.75 3.89
C TYR A 43 22.92 -7.45 3.23
N GLU A 44 23.81 -6.71 2.56
CA GLU A 44 23.43 -5.50 1.83
C GLU A 44 22.43 -5.79 0.70
N ILE A 45 22.58 -6.92 0.01
CA ILE A 45 21.62 -7.34 -1.03
C ILE A 45 20.26 -7.64 -0.40
N ALA A 46 20.23 -8.41 0.69
CA ALA A 46 19.00 -8.74 1.41
C ALA A 46 18.32 -7.49 2.00
N TRP A 47 19.10 -6.57 2.59
CA TRP A 47 18.60 -5.33 3.17
C TRP A 47 18.03 -4.39 2.10
N ASN A 48 18.70 -4.24 0.96
CA ASN A 48 18.17 -3.45 -0.15
C ASN A 48 16.94 -4.10 -0.77
N ALA A 49 16.89 -5.43 -0.89
CA ALA A 49 15.70 -6.15 -1.34
C ALA A 49 14.51 -5.97 -0.37
N LEU A 50 14.76 -6.03 0.94
CA LEU A 50 13.75 -5.72 1.96
C LEU A 50 13.29 -4.26 1.88
N ARG A 51 14.22 -3.32 1.71
CA ARG A 51 13.91 -1.89 1.57
C ARG A 51 13.07 -1.61 0.32
N GLU A 52 13.43 -2.18 -0.82
CA GLU A 52 12.63 -2.07 -2.05
C GLU A 52 11.25 -2.71 -1.92
N ARG A 53 11.14 -3.82 -1.18
CA ARG A 53 9.88 -4.54 -1.01
C ARG A 53 8.94 -3.89 0.00
N TYR A 54 9.48 -3.38 1.10
CA TYR A 54 8.70 -2.92 2.26
C TYR A 54 8.75 -1.40 2.47
N ASN A 55 9.76 -0.73 1.94
CA ASN A 55 9.92 0.73 2.03
C ASN A 55 9.71 1.40 0.66
N ASN A 56 8.88 0.79 -0.21
CA ASN A 56 8.44 1.41 -1.44
C ASN A 56 7.47 2.54 -1.10
N HIS A 57 8.02 3.75 -1.02
CA HIS A 57 7.32 4.99 -0.70
C HIS A 57 6.00 5.15 -1.47
N LYS A 58 6.00 4.89 -2.78
CA LYS A 58 4.78 4.94 -3.63
C LYS A 58 3.74 3.91 -3.21
N GLN A 59 4.17 2.71 -2.83
CA GLN A 59 3.27 1.65 -2.39
C GLN A 59 2.67 1.95 -1.01
N LEU A 60 3.46 2.54 -0.11
CA LEU A 60 2.97 2.99 1.19
C LEU A 60 1.90 4.08 1.03
N ILE A 61 2.16 5.08 0.18
CA ILE A 61 1.17 6.11 -0.18
C ILE A 61 -0.10 5.45 -0.74
N HIS A 62 0.06 4.57 -1.74
CA HIS A 62 -1.07 3.88 -2.35
C HIS A 62 -1.90 3.11 -1.32
N ASN A 63 -1.25 2.40 -0.39
CA ASN A 63 -1.92 1.65 0.65
C ASN A 63 -2.72 2.55 1.60
N HIS A 64 -2.15 3.68 2.04
CA HIS A 64 -2.85 4.64 2.89
C HIS A 64 -4.03 5.30 2.18
N VAL A 65 -3.86 5.73 0.92
CA VAL A 65 -4.95 6.28 0.11
C VAL A 65 -6.04 5.22 -0.08
N LYS A 66 -5.68 3.99 -0.45
CA LYS A 66 -6.64 2.90 -0.62
C LYS A 66 -7.41 2.61 0.67
N ALA A 67 -6.73 2.59 1.81
CA ALA A 67 -7.36 2.36 3.12
C ALA A 67 -8.33 3.50 3.47
N LEU A 68 -7.93 4.76 3.23
CA LEU A 68 -8.79 5.94 3.40
C LEU A 68 -10.10 5.81 2.61
N TYR A 69 -10.03 5.43 1.33
CA TYR A 69 -11.23 5.28 0.49
C TYR A 69 -12.13 4.10 0.88
N ASN A 70 -11.53 3.03 1.42
CA ASN A 70 -12.22 1.81 1.80
C ASN A 70 -12.82 1.83 3.22
N ILE A 71 -12.75 2.96 3.92
CA ILE A 71 -13.48 3.16 5.18
C ILE A 71 -14.96 2.81 4.97
N GLN A 72 -15.49 1.98 5.87
CA GLN A 72 -16.85 1.45 5.76
C GLN A 72 -17.88 2.49 6.19
N PRO A 73 -18.99 2.66 5.44
CA PRO A 73 -20.07 3.54 5.85
C PRO A 73 -20.75 3.09 7.15
N ILE A 74 -21.26 4.04 7.90
CA ILE A 74 -22.05 3.79 9.11
C ILE A 74 -23.49 3.49 8.70
N ALA A 75 -24.00 2.33 9.10
CA ALA A 75 -25.37 1.91 8.80
C ALA A 75 -26.41 2.46 9.80
N LYS A 76 -25.99 2.76 11.03
CA LYS A 76 -26.84 3.28 12.10
C LYS A 76 -26.00 4.19 12.98
N GLU A 77 -26.57 5.33 13.32
CA GLU A 77 -26.00 6.35 14.19
C GLU A 77 -25.33 5.75 15.43
N SER A 78 -24.07 6.09 15.63
CA SER A 78 -23.27 5.66 16.77
C SER A 78 -22.07 6.59 16.93
N SER A 79 -22.00 7.27 18.08
CA SER A 79 -20.89 8.16 18.42
C SER A 79 -19.52 7.46 18.35
N ALA A 80 -19.43 6.22 18.83
CA ALA A 80 -18.21 5.42 18.77
C ALA A 80 -17.76 5.15 17.33
N LYS A 81 -18.70 4.89 16.41
CA LYS A 81 -18.37 4.66 14.99
C LYS A 81 -17.96 5.95 14.30
N LEU A 82 -18.62 7.07 14.60
CA LEU A 82 -18.25 8.38 14.06
C LEU A 82 -16.82 8.75 14.46
N LEU A 83 -16.48 8.58 15.75
CA LEU A 83 -15.13 8.80 16.24
C LEU A 83 -14.11 7.89 15.53
N SER A 84 -14.44 6.61 15.34
CA SER A 84 -13.56 5.67 14.62
C SER A 84 -13.28 6.07 13.17
N ILE A 85 -14.24 6.71 12.48
CA ILE A 85 -14.01 7.23 11.13
C ILE A 85 -13.02 8.40 11.19
N VAL A 86 -13.24 9.34 12.10
CA VAL A 86 -12.35 10.49 12.27
C VAL A 86 -10.93 10.02 12.62
N ASP A 87 -10.79 9.05 13.51
CA ASP A 87 -9.50 8.49 13.91
C ASP A 87 -8.79 7.80 12.73
N GLU A 88 -9.47 6.96 11.95
CA GLU A 88 -8.88 6.28 10.80
C GLU A 88 -8.49 7.27 9.68
N VAL A 89 -9.34 8.27 9.39
CA VAL A 89 -9.00 9.34 8.44
C VAL A 89 -7.75 10.10 8.90
N THR A 90 -7.73 10.53 10.16
CA THR A 90 -6.62 11.31 10.73
C THR A 90 -5.31 10.53 10.69
N LYS A 91 -5.36 9.25 11.05
CA LYS A 91 -4.23 8.32 10.98
C LYS A 91 -3.67 8.19 9.56
N HIS A 92 -4.53 8.06 8.55
CA HIS A 92 -4.07 7.95 7.16
C HIS A 92 -3.50 9.27 6.62
N LEU A 93 -4.12 10.41 6.91
CA LEU A 93 -3.58 11.72 6.52
C LEU A 93 -2.24 12.00 7.20
N PHE A 94 -2.12 11.66 8.48
CA PHE A 94 -0.86 11.81 9.21
C PHE A 94 0.25 10.91 8.63
N ALA A 95 -0.06 9.66 8.27
CA ALA A 95 0.90 8.78 7.63
C ALA A 95 1.35 9.30 6.26
N LEU A 96 0.43 9.85 5.46
CA LEU A 96 0.76 10.50 4.18
C LEU A 96 1.65 11.73 4.36
N LYS A 97 1.39 12.53 5.39
CA LYS A 97 2.25 13.67 5.75
C LYS A 97 3.67 13.23 6.15
N ILE A 98 3.82 12.15 6.92
CA ILE A 98 5.13 11.56 7.24
C ILE A 98 5.83 11.07 5.97
N LEU A 99 5.07 10.52 5.03
CA LEU A 99 5.55 10.15 3.70
C LEU A 99 5.75 11.38 2.79
N ASN A 100 5.80 12.60 3.32
CA ASN A 100 6.13 13.82 2.58
C ASN A 100 5.14 14.12 1.43
N GLU A 101 3.89 13.67 1.56
CA GLU A 101 2.79 14.07 0.68
C GLU A 101 2.17 15.39 1.17
N HIS A 102 1.85 16.27 0.23
CA HIS A 102 1.24 17.57 0.49
C HIS A 102 -0.27 17.43 0.70
N THR A 103 -0.67 17.07 1.92
CA THR A 103 -2.09 16.91 2.31
C THR A 103 -2.74 18.20 2.79
N GLU A 104 -2.05 19.35 2.77
CA GLU A 104 -2.53 20.61 3.36
C GLU A 104 -3.79 21.18 2.70
N HIS A 105 -4.11 20.74 1.48
CA HIS A 105 -5.25 21.24 0.71
C HIS A 105 -6.31 20.17 0.47
N TRP A 106 -6.23 19.04 1.17
CA TRP A 106 -7.13 17.91 0.95
C TRP A 106 -8.44 18.03 1.72
N ASP A 107 -8.62 19.08 2.52
CA ASP A 107 -9.76 19.27 3.41
C ASP A 107 -11.09 19.04 2.69
N PHE A 108 -11.31 19.65 1.53
CA PHE A 108 -12.54 19.48 0.76
C PHE A 108 -12.78 18.03 0.29
N LEU A 109 -11.72 17.35 -0.17
CA LEU A 109 -11.80 15.95 -0.62
C LEU A 109 -12.11 15.02 0.54
N VAL A 110 -11.44 15.24 1.68
CA VAL A 110 -11.57 14.44 2.89
C VAL A 110 -12.95 14.65 3.52
N ILE A 111 -13.40 15.90 3.66
CA ILE A 111 -14.71 16.24 4.20
C ILE A 111 -15.81 15.60 3.34
N TYR A 112 -15.73 15.76 2.01
CA TYR A 112 -16.68 15.12 1.11
C TYR A 112 -16.67 13.60 1.26
N HIS A 113 -15.48 12.99 1.32
CA HIS A 113 -15.36 11.55 1.52
C HIS A 113 -15.97 11.08 2.84
N ILE A 114 -15.69 11.76 3.96
CA ILE A 114 -16.30 11.46 5.26
C ILE A 114 -17.82 11.54 5.17
N HIS A 115 -18.35 12.59 4.52
CA HIS A 115 -19.79 12.78 4.34
C HIS A 115 -20.43 11.56 3.65
N THR A 116 -19.79 10.97 2.65
CA THR A 116 -20.29 9.74 1.99
C THR A 116 -20.33 8.50 2.90
N LYS A 117 -19.70 8.54 4.08
CA LYS A 117 -19.64 7.44 5.04
C LYS A 117 -20.59 7.61 6.23
N LEU A 118 -21.25 8.76 6.34
CA LEU A 118 -22.24 9.02 7.40
C LEU A 118 -23.55 8.30 7.10
N ASP A 119 -24.31 7.98 8.15
CA ASP A 119 -25.69 7.53 7.99
C ASP A 119 -26.61 8.71 7.62
N ARG A 120 -27.82 8.38 7.17
CA ARG A 120 -28.78 9.37 6.67
C ARG A 120 -29.13 10.45 7.69
N ASN A 121 -29.30 10.10 8.97
CA ASN A 121 -29.73 11.05 9.97
C ASN A 121 -28.61 12.04 10.27
N THR A 122 -27.39 11.54 10.52
CA THR A 122 -26.21 12.38 10.76
C THR A 122 -25.84 13.24 9.55
N SER A 123 -26.02 12.75 8.32
CA SER A 123 -25.79 13.54 7.10
C SER A 123 -26.77 14.73 6.99
N ILE A 124 -28.05 14.54 7.29
CA ILE A 124 -29.04 15.64 7.31
C ILE A 124 -28.69 16.66 8.40
N GLU A 125 -28.32 16.20 9.59
CA GLU A 125 -27.91 17.11 10.67
C GLU A 125 -26.65 17.90 10.29
N TRP A 126 -25.68 17.26 9.65
CA TRP A 126 -24.46 17.90 9.16
C TRP A 126 -24.76 19.03 8.15
N GLU A 127 -25.68 18.80 7.22
CA GLU A 127 -26.15 19.83 6.27
C GLU A 127 -26.93 20.96 6.96
N SER A 128 -27.56 20.69 8.10
CA SER A 128 -28.32 21.71 8.83
C SER A 128 -27.43 22.66 9.65
N ILE A 129 -26.20 22.24 9.96
CA ILE A 129 -25.24 22.99 10.79
C ILE A 129 -24.30 23.87 9.95
N ASN A 130 -24.08 23.52 8.67
CA ASN A 130 -23.23 24.26 7.72
C ASN A 130 -24.06 25.14 6.77
#